data_AF-W5Y9B6-F1
#
_entry.id   AF-W5Y9B6-F1
#
_cell.length_a   1.000
_cell.length_b   1.000
_cell.length_c   1.000
_cell.angle_alpha   90.00
_cell.angle_beta   90.00
_cell.angle_gamma   90.00
#
_symmetry.space_group_name_H-M   'P 1'
#
loop_
_entity.id
_entity.type
_entity.pdbx_description
1 polymer ?
#
loop_
_entity_poly.entity_id
_entity_poly.type
_entity_poly.pdbx_seq_one_letter_code
_entity_poly.pdbx_strand_id
1 'polypeptide(L)'
;MIFYFDRDCGLCERAAGWLRRASAVSTVPASLGQEELPEPVRSGIGTEAYCLRGGRFYRGHESIGAALRFGGRWAPVRLVGAALLFPPLRPVFSRVYRLVADNRAAIGARLGFGACRI
;
A
#
# COMPACT_ATOMS: atom_id res chain seq x y z
N MET A 1 -11.37 -7.49 -3.76
CA MET A 1 -10.62 -6.51 -2.93
C MET A 1 -9.74 -5.71 -3.86
N ILE A 2 -9.70 -4.39 -3.68
CA ILE A 2 -8.96 -3.47 -4.55
C ILE A 2 -7.89 -2.77 -3.72
N PHE A 3 -6.65 -2.77 -4.20
CA PHE A 3 -5.52 -2.08 -3.59
C PHE A 3 -5.05 -0.95 -4.49
N TYR A 4 -5.23 0.29 -4.04
CA TYR A 4 -4.81 1.49 -4.74
C TYR A 4 -3.41 1.88 -4.27
N PHE A 5 -2.54 2.20 -5.22
CA PHE A 5 -1.19 2.69 -4.95
C PHE A 5 -0.87 3.90 -5.84
N ASP A 6 0.00 4.77 -5.35
CA ASP A 6 0.51 5.91 -6.09
C ASP A 6 1.32 5.45 -7.31
N ARG A 7 0.79 5.72 -8.50
CA ARG A 7 1.43 5.35 -9.77
C ARG A 7 2.65 6.22 -10.09
N ASP A 8 2.75 7.38 -9.45
CA ASP A 8 3.83 8.32 -9.66
C ASP A 8 5.03 8.01 -8.74
N CYS A 9 4.96 6.92 -7.96
CA CYS A 9 6.01 6.46 -7.06
C CYS A 9 6.58 5.09 -7.48
N GLY A 10 7.84 5.05 -7.93
CA GLY A 10 8.49 3.80 -8.36
C GLY A 10 8.65 2.74 -7.26
N LEU A 11 8.79 3.16 -6.00
CA LEU A 11 8.75 2.23 -4.85
C LEU A 11 7.37 1.59 -4.70
N CYS A 12 6.29 2.36 -4.86
CA CYS A 12 4.92 1.87 -4.80
C CYS A 12 4.61 0.90 -5.94
N GLU A 13 5.02 1.21 -7.17
CA GLU A 13 4.87 0.31 -8.32
C GLU A 13 5.57 -1.04 -8.10
N ARG A 14 6.81 -1.00 -7.60
CA ARG A 14 7.59 -2.21 -7.31
C ARG A 14 6.94 -3.05 -6.21
N ALA A 15 6.49 -2.39 -5.13
CA ALA A 15 5.79 -3.03 -4.03
C ALA A 15 4.46 -3.65 -4.48
N ALA A 16 3.68 -2.95 -5.32
CA ALA A 16 2.45 -3.45 -5.90
C ALA A 16 2.71 -4.68 -6.80
N GLY A 17 3.80 -4.69 -7.57
CA GLY A 17 4.22 -5.86 -8.35
C GLY A 17 4.59 -7.08 -7.48
N TRP A 18 5.20 -6.87 -6.31
CA TRP A 18 5.38 -7.94 -5.34
C TRP A 18 4.06 -8.39 -4.72
N LEU A 19 3.18 -7.44 -4.35
CA LEU A 19 1.87 -7.73 -3.76
C LEU A 19 0.98 -8.56 -4.69
N ARG A 20 0.97 -8.27 -6.00
CA ARG A 20 0.27 -9.07 -7.02
C ARG A 20 0.74 -10.52 -7.09
N ARG A 21 2.02 -10.79 -6.80
CA ARG A 21 2.57 -12.14 -6.77
C ARG A 21 2.27 -12.85 -5.45
N ALA A 22 2.27 -12.12 -4.33
CA ALA A 22 2.07 -12.67 -3.00
C ALA A 22 0.58 -12.83 -2.61
N SER A 23 -0.34 -12.18 -3.34
CA SER A 23 -1.77 -12.13 -3.00
C SER A 23 -2.68 -12.13 -4.25
N ALA A 24 -3.95 -12.43 -4.06
CA ALA A 24 -4.99 -12.37 -5.09
C ALA A 24 -5.69 -10.99 -5.14
N VAL A 25 -5.06 -9.93 -4.60
CA VAL A 25 -5.64 -8.58 -4.61
C VAL A 25 -5.56 -7.98 -6.01
N SER A 26 -6.62 -7.28 -6.43
CA SER A 26 -6.57 -6.46 -7.64
C SER A 26 -5.86 -5.14 -7.31
N THR A 27 -4.75 -4.84 -7.96
CA THR A 27 -4.03 -3.58 -7.74
C THR A 27 -4.42 -2.56 -8.80
N VAL A 28 -4.76 -1.35 -8.38
CA VAL A 28 -5.13 -0.23 -9.27
C VAL A 28 -4.10 0.90 -9.09
N PRO A 29 -3.33 1.25 -10.13
CA PRO A 29 -2.52 2.46 -10.11
C PRO A 29 -3.42 3.69 -10.05
N ALA A 30 -3.08 4.66 -9.22
CA ALA A 30 -3.86 5.87 -9.00
C ALA A 30 -2.94 7.09 -8.88
N SER A 31 -3.40 8.25 -9.35
CA SER A 31 -2.74 9.55 -9.17
C SER A 31 -3.63 10.48 -8.37
N LEU A 32 -3.01 11.47 -7.71
CA LEU A 32 -3.72 12.48 -6.93
C LEU A 32 -4.69 13.27 -7.82
N GLY A 33 -5.92 13.47 -7.34
CA GLY A 33 -6.91 14.29 -8.03
C GLY A 33 -7.66 13.63 -9.19
N GLN A 34 -7.41 12.35 -9.49
CA GLN A 34 -8.14 11.64 -10.54
C GLN A 34 -9.63 11.48 -10.16
N GLU A 35 -10.53 12.06 -10.95
CA GLU A 35 -11.97 12.18 -10.65
C GLU A 35 -12.73 10.85 -10.59
N GLU A 36 -12.17 9.78 -11.16
CA GLU A 36 -12.80 8.45 -11.16
C GLU A 36 -12.50 7.68 -9.87
N LEU A 37 -11.54 8.16 -9.06
CA LEU A 37 -11.16 7.49 -7.82
C LEU A 37 -12.19 7.76 -6.70
N PRO A 38 -12.50 6.75 -5.88
CA PRO A 38 -13.34 6.94 -4.71
C PRO A 38 -12.63 7.79 -3.66
N GLU A 39 -13.37 8.59 -2.89
CA GLU A 39 -12.85 9.12 -1.61
C GLU A 39 -12.73 7.95 -0.61
N PRO A 40 -11.65 7.84 0.17
CA PRO A 40 -10.56 8.81 0.38
C PRO A 40 -9.34 8.67 -0.56
N VAL A 41 -9.38 7.75 -1.53
CA VAL A 41 -8.23 7.46 -2.39
C VAL A 41 -7.84 8.69 -3.21
N ARG A 42 -8.81 9.38 -3.80
CA ARG A 42 -8.59 10.56 -4.66
C ARG A 42 -7.77 11.64 -3.97
N SER A 43 -8.08 11.95 -2.71
CA SER A 43 -7.45 13.01 -1.94
C SER A 43 -6.16 12.57 -1.23
N GLY A 44 -6.02 11.29 -0.92
CA GLY A 44 -4.92 10.79 -0.09
C GLY A 44 -3.85 9.93 -0.79
N ILE A 45 -4.04 9.53 -2.04
CA ILE A 45 -3.15 8.54 -2.68
C ILE A 45 -1.68 8.99 -2.76
N GLY A 46 -1.43 10.30 -2.81
CA GLY A 46 -0.07 10.86 -2.82
C GLY A 46 0.67 10.75 -1.47
N THR A 47 -0.01 10.37 -0.38
CA THR A 47 0.59 10.20 0.95
C THR A 47 0.59 8.76 1.43
N GLU A 48 -0.45 7.99 1.09
CA GLU A 48 -0.59 6.61 1.54
C GLU A 48 -1.33 5.71 0.55
N ALA A 49 -1.07 4.40 0.64
CA ALA A 49 -1.76 3.38 -0.14
C ALA A 49 -3.08 2.98 0.53
N TYR A 50 -4.09 2.66 -0.28
CA TYR A 50 -5.43 2.30 0.19
C TYR A 50 -5.84 0.90 -0.23
N CYS A 51 -6.61 0.22 0.61
CA CYS A 51 -7.20 -1.07 0.29
C CYS A 51 -8.71 -1.05 0.59
N LEU A 52 -9.53 -1.28 -0.43
CA LEU A 52 -10.98 -1.40 -0.32
C LEU A 52 -11.41 -2.85 -0.18
N ARG A 53 -12.11 -3.15 0.90
CA ARG A 53 -12.70 -4.47 1.17
C ARG A 53 -14.06 -4.33 1.83
N GLY A 54 -15.10 -4.84 1.20
CA GLY A 54 -16.46 -4.88 1.78
C GLY A 54 -16.95 -3.51 2.23
N GLY A 55 -16.74 -2.48 1.41
CA GLY A 55 -17.11 -1.09 1.73
C GLY A 55 -16.18 -0.36 2.70
N ARG A 56 -15.19 -1.05 3.31
CA ARG A 56 -14.23 -0.43 4.24
C ARG A 56 -12.90 -0.15 3.56
N PHE A 57 -12.40 1.07 3.74
CA PHE A 57 -11.04 1.44 3.41
C PHE A 57 -10.08 1.15 4.56
N TYR A 58 -8.96 0.53 4.22
CA TYR A 58 -7.74 0.45 5.02
C TYR A 58 -6.70 1.36 4.38
N ARG A 59 -5.85 1.98 5.19
CA ARG A 59 -4.90 2.99 4.74
C ARG A 59 -3.50 2.76 5.30
N GLY A 60 -2.47 3.29 4.64
CA GLY A 60 -1.08 3.17 5.06
C GLY A 60 -0.63 1.71 5.27
N HIS A 61 -0.04 1.40 6.43
CA HIS A 61 0.35 0.02 6.75
C HIS A 61 -0.83 -0.96 6.82
N GLU A 62 -2.02 -0.49 7.21
CA GLU A 62 -3.20 -1.34 7.35
C GLU A 62 -3.72 -1.79 5.99
N SER A 63 -3.51 -1.00 4.93
CA SER A 63 -3.87 -1.41 3.57
C SER A 63 -3.06 -2.61 3.12
N ILE A 64 -1.74 -2.58 3.38
CA ILE A 64 -0.83 -3.70 3.11
C ILE A 64 -1.22 -4.90 3.98
N GLY A 65 -1.43 -4.69 5.27
CA GLY A 65 -1.87 -5.73 6.20
C GLY A 65 -3.16 -6.42 5.75
N ALA A 66 -4.16 -5.65 5.33
CA ALA A 66 -5.43 -6.16 4.81
C ALA A 66 -5.23 -6.95 3.50
N ALA A 67 -4.44 -6.43 2.56
CA ALA A 67 -4.16 -7.11 1.30
C ALA A 67 -3.46 -8.47 1.53
N LEU A 68 -2.47 -8.53 2.42
CA LEU A 68 -1.76 -9.77 2.74
C LEU A 68 -2.62 -10.73 3.56
N ARG A 69 -3.35 -10.25 4.57
CA ARG A 69 -4.16 -11.09 5.46
C ARG A 69 -5.29 -11.80 4.71
N PHE A 70 -6.00 -11.05 3.88
CA PHE A 70 -7.23 -11.51 3.25
C PHE A 70 -7.04 -11.91 1.78
N GLY A 71 -5.99 -11.41 1.12
CA GLY A 71 -5.65 -11.78 -0.25
C GLY A 71 -4.43 -12.71 -0.36
N GLY A 72 -3.63 -12.88 0.69
CA GLY A 72 -2.38 -13.64 0.63
C GLY A 72 -2.56 -15.07 0.14
N ARG A 73 -1.70 -15.50 -0.79
CA ARG A 73 -1.76 -16.82 -1.44
C ARG A 73 -1.33 -17.97 -0.53
N TRP A 74 -0.45 -17.71 0.43
CA TRP A 74 0.12 -18.73 1.31
C TRP A 74 -0.07 -18.35 2.78
N ALA A 75 -0.10 -19.35 3.67
CA ALA A 75 -0.28 -19.15 5.10
C ALA A 75 0.73 -18.16 5.72
N PRO A 76 2.04 -18.19 5.39
CA PRO A 76 3.00 -17.22 5.92
C PRO A 76 2.67 -15.77 5.54
N VAL A 77 2.23 -15.54 4.30
CA VAL A 77 1.84 -14.20 3.83
C VAL A 77 0.63 -13.69 4.62
N ARG A 78 -0.35 -14.56 4.86
CA ARG A 78 -1.54 -14.22 5.63
C ARG A 78 -1.21 -13.96 7.10
N LEU A 79 -0.19 -14.61 7.65
CA LEU A 79 0.31 -14.38 9.00
C LEU A 79 1.01 -13.04 9.12
N VAL A 80 1.86 -12.68 8.17
CA VAL A 80 2.47 -11.33 8.10
C VAL A 80 1.39 -10.25 8.03
N GLY A 81 0.36 -10.47 7.20
CA GLY A 81 -0.79 -9.57 7.16
C GLY A 81 -1.54 -9.46 8.48
N ALA A 82 -1.69 -10.57 9.23
CA ALA A 82 -2.29 -10.55 10.56
C ALA A 82 -1.44 -9.74 11.55
N ALA A 83 -0.12 -9.91 11.51
CA ALA A 83 0.81 -9.18 12.36
C ALA A 83 0.74 -7.67 12.09
N LEU A 84 0.72 -7.24 10.82
CA LEU A 84 0.57 -5.84 10.43
C LEU A 84 -0.74 -5.19 10.93
N LEU A 85 -1.78 -5.99 11.17
CA LEU A 85 -3.07 -5.53 11.69
C LEU A 85 -3.20 -5.69 13.22
N PHE A 86 -2.18 -6.20 13.90
CA PHE A 86 -2.23 -6.51 15.32
C PHE A 86 -2.26 -5.21 16.15
N PRO A 87 -3.35 -4.93 16.92
CA PRO A 87 -3.55 -3.62 17.56
C PRO A 87 -2.38 -3.11 18.43
N PRO A 88 -1.72 -3.95 19.25
CA PRO A 88 -0.58 -3.51 20.05
C PRO A 88 0.62 -2.99 19.24
N LEU A 89 0.78 -3.44 17.98
CA LEU A 89 1.91 -3.05 17.12
C LEU A 89 1.56 -1.96 16.11
N ARG A 90 0.28 -1.58 15.98
CA ARG A 90 -0.18 -0.49 15.09
C ARG A 90 0.62 0.82 15.21
N PRO A 91 0.96 1.35 16.40
CA PRO A 91 1.72 2.60 16.47
C PRO A 91 3.13 2.45 15.89
N VAL A 92 3.76 1.29 16.08
CA VAL A 92 5.09 0.99 15.53
C VAL A 92 5.01 0.92 14.00
N PHE A 93 4.09 0.13 13.46
CA PHE A 93 3.93 0.00 12.00
C PHE A 93 3.49 1.30 11.34
N SER A 94 2.67 2.11 12.00
CA SER A 94 2.29 3.44 11.52
C SER A 94 3.50 4.37 11.42
N ARG A 95 4.40 4.36 12.42
CA ARG A 95 5.66 5.14 12.37
C ARG A 95 6.58 4.64 11.26
N VAL A 96 6.82 3.33 11.19
CA VAL A 96 7.67 2.74 10.15
C VAL A 96 7.12 3.06 8.76
N TYR A 97 5.82 2.93 8.56
CA TYR A 97 5.17 3.24 7.29
C TYR A 97 5.38 4.70 6.89
N ARG A 98 5.15 5.64 7.83
CA ARG A 98 5.38 7.07 7.56
C ARG A 98 6.83 7.36 7.21
N LEU A 99 7.79 6.77 7.94
CA LEU A 99 9.21 6.91 7.60
C LEU A 99 9.50 6.44 6.17
N VAL A 100 8.96 5.29 5.74
CA VAL A 100 9.13 4.81 4.37
C VAL A 100 8.42 5.71 3.36
N ALA A 101 7.19 6.13 3.65
CA ALA A 101 6.40 6.99 2.77
C ALA A 101 7.07 8.36 2.56
N ASP A 102 7.56 8.98 3.63
CA ASP A 102 8.23 10.29 3.60
C ASP A 102 9.60 10.19 2.89
N ASN A 103 10.26 9.03 2.95
CA ASN A 103 11.55 8.80 2.29
C ASN A 103 11.43 8.05 0.96
N ARG A 104 10.22 7.92 0.39
CA ARG A 104 9.97 7.06 -0.79
C ARG A 104 10.84 7.39 -2.00
N ALA A 105 11.09 8.67 -2.27
CA ALA A 105 11.95 9.11 -3.37
C ALA A 105 13.41 8.70 -3.15
N ALA A 106 13.95 8.91 -1.95
CA ALA A 106 15.32 8.55 -1.59
C ALA A 106 15.53 7.02 -1.53
N ILE A 107 14.55 6.28 -0.99
CA ILE A 107 14.56 4.82 -0.95
C ILE A 107 14.48 4.26 -2.37
N GLY A 108 13.58 4.80 -3.20
CA GLY A 108 13.46 4.43 -4.61
C GLY A 108 14.77 4.62 -5.36
N ALA A 109 15.38 5.81 -5.25
CA ALA A 109 16.67 6.11 -5.88
C ALA A 109 17.79 5.15 -5.43
N ARG A 110 17.91 4.89 -4.12
CA ARG A 110 18.95 3.98 -3.58
C ARG A 110 18.78 2.53 -4.03
N LEU A 111 17.55 2.09 -4.26
CA LEU A 111 17.24 0.72 -4.69
C LEU A 111 17.14 0.58 -6.21
N GLY A 112 17.37 1.66 -6.97
CA GLY A 112 17.26 1.68 -8.43
C GLY A 112 15.82 1.55 -8.93
N PHE A 113 14.83 1.91 -8.12
CA PHE A 113 13.44 2.03 -8.56
C PHE A 113 13.26 3.38 -9.27
N GLY A 114 12.40 3.44 -10.28
CA GLY A 114 12.15 4.66 -11.05
C GLY A 114 11.88 5.87 -10.15
N ALA A 115 12.41 7.03 -10.54
CA ALA A 115 12.23 8.26 -9.77
C ALA A 115 10.73 8.57 -9.60
N CYS A 116 10.34 9.08 -8.42
CA CYS A 116 8.98 9.57 -8.25
C CYS A 116 8.75 10.74 -9.21
N ARG A 117 7.66 10.71 -9.97
CA ARG A 117 7.19 11.87 -10.74
C ARG A 117 6.37 12.72 -9.78
N ILE A 118 7.07 13.59 -9.06
CA ILE A 118 6.43 14.63 -8.22
C ILE A 118 5.76 15.68 -9.09
#